data_AF-A0A8J7HIP6-F1
#
_entry.id   AF-A0A8J7HIP6-F1
#
_cell.length_a   1.000
_cell.length_b   1.000
_cell.length_c   1.000
_cell.angle_alpha   90.00
_cell.angle_beta   90.00
_cell.angle_gamma   90.00
#
_symmetry.space_group_name_H-M   'P 1'
#
loop_
_entity.id
_entity.type
_entity.pdbx_description
1 polymer ?
#
loop_
_entity_poly.entity_id
_entity_poly.type
_entity_poly.pdbx_seq_one_letter_code
_entity_poly.pdbx_strand_id
1 'polypeptide(L)'
;MRRLILLCLFVIGLIAAVFGFLNFQGLAAKGDFETILLDFWEDIPTELVKRDLQAIAQQYNVTPQLDNKFSALDNVYIIKGDRQRLKELKKSPFAQATELIEPNYIYKIIPQQSEVVGLGTILQSPNRDNPTPSLIGPNDQYYSKQWNLHKIGVEGAWSQTKGSGVTVAVIDTGVTKVRDLQETKFVKGYDFVNDRETATDDNGHGTHVAGTIAQSTNNNYGVAGIAYEANLMPLKVLSSYGGGTVADIAEAIKFAADNGADVINMSLGGGGESQLMKQAIEYAHKKGVAIIAAAGNENANGASYPARYPYVIGVSAVGPDGEKAPYSNFGAGVDISAPGGSEAGSILQETIDENGQAAFLGLQGTSMAAPHVAGVAALIKASGVKEPDEILKVLKQSARVIQDDGLNYYGAGHLNAEAAVKLAITGQISFQDFFRWLRDNGYINPGFWIDGGVVALLPKVLMVLGSYLLAWFLRVYFPFTWSWSLASGLIAGSSGLFFLKGIYIFDLPQWPFRVLGSSIPELGNTLQGTDAFNPLFASVLIPIALVALLLGHPRWKWFAIGSTLGIAACLAVSAVYDPEVWGLGNGNLARLFLIVNALLCYGLARLALKDESKPA
;
A
#
# COMPACT_ATOMS: atom_id res chain seq x y z
N MET A 1 -21.43 37.16 -12.17
CA MET A 1 -20.89 37.09 -10.79
C MET A 1 -19.86 35.98 -10.59
N ARG A 2 -20.14 34.68 -10.77
CA ARG A 2 -19.15 33.59 -10.55
C ARG A 2 -17.84 33.72 -11.35
N ARG A 3 -17.90 34.11 -12.63
CA ARG A 3 -16.70 34.33 -13.46
C ARG A 3 -15.86 35.52 -12.99
N LEU A 4 -16.50 36.55 -12.47
CA LEU A 4 -15.83 37.72 -11.89
C LEU A 4 -15.15 37.36 -10.56
N ILE A 5 -15.82 36.56 -9.72
CA ILE A 5 -15.25 36.06 -8.46
C ILE A 5 -14.05 35.15 -8.72
N LEU A 6 -14.12 34.26 -9.71
CA LEU A 6 -12.99 33.40 -10.09
C LEU A 6 -11.83 34.20 -10.67
N LEU A 7 -12.11 35.22 -11.49
CA LEU A 7 -11.08 36.13 -11.99
C LEU A 7 -10.45 36.94 -10.85
N CYS A 8 -11.24 37.45 -9.91
CA CYS A 8 -10.74 38.16 -8.73
C CYS A 8 -9.91 37.23 -7.83
N LEU A 9 -10.33 36.00 -7.57
CA LEU A 9 -9.55 35.02 -6.80
C LEU A 9 -8.25 34.63 -7.51
N PHE A 10 -8.28 34.48 -8.84
CA PHE A 10 -7.10 34.21 -9.64
C PHE A 10 -6.11 35.39 -9.59
N VAL A 11 -6.60 36.62 -9.76
CA VAL A 11 -5.80 37.83 -9.70
C VAL A 11 -5.27 38.08 -8.28
N ILE A 12 -6.06 37.82 -7.24
CA ILE A 12 -5.61 37.87 -5.83
C ILE A 12 -4.53 36.81 -5.58
N GLY A 13 -4.70 35.59 -6.08
CA GLY A 13 -3.68 34.53 -6.00
C GLY A 13 -2.39 34.90 -6.74
N LEU A 14 -2.50 35.54 -7.91
CA LEU A 14 -1.36 35.97 -8.71
C LEU A 14 -0.65 37.18 -8.10
N ILE A 15 -1.41 38.14 -7.53
CA ILE A 15 -0.86 39.26 -6.76
C ILE A 15 -0.19 38.76 -5.47
N ALA A 16 -0.78 37.79 -4.77
CA ALA A 16 -0.17 37.17 -3.58
C ALA A 16 1.13 36.43 -3.93
N ALA A 17 1.20 35.78 -5.09
CA ALA A 17 2.39 35.11 -5.59
C ALA A 17 3.49 36.08 -6.06
N VAL A 18 3.11 37.22 -6.66
CA VAL A 18 4.06 38.19 -7.25
C VAL A 18 4.53 39.25 -6.24
N PHE A 19 3.69 39.67 -5.29
CA PHE A 19 3.98 40.82 -4.40
C PHE A 19 4.30 40.46 -2.94
N GLY A 20 4.59 39.19 -2.63
CA GLY A 20 5.39 38.85 -1.45
C GLY A 20 4.85 39.32 -0.08
N PHE A 21 3.57 39.09 0.20
CA PHE A 21 2.98 39.33 1.53
C PHE A 21 2.66 38.08 2.34
N LEU A 22 3.17 36.93 1.89
CA LEU A 22 3.37 35.77 2.74
C LEU A 22 4.80 35.31 2.50
N ASN A 23 5.61 35.38 3.56
CA ASN A 23 6.86 34.67 3.70
C ASN A 23 6.57 33.15 3.65
N PHE A 24 6.07 32.63 2.53
CA PHE A 24 6.17 31.22 2.23
C PHE A 24 7.65 30.96 2.00
N GLN A 25 8.34 30.62 3.08
CA GLN A 25 9.51 29.76 2.98
C GLN A 25 9.05 28.61 2.07
N GLY A 26 9.67 28.50 0.89
CA GLY A 26 9.25 27.49 -0.09
C GLY A 26 9.08 26.12 0.59
N LEU A 27 8.05 25.38 0.18
CA LEU A 27 7.69 24.05 0.67
C LEU A 27 8.82 22.99 0.66
N ALA A 28 10.01 23.34 0.17
CA ALA A 28 11.23 22.58 0.33
C ALA A 28 11.77 22.78 1.76
N ALA A 29 11.56 21.79 2.63
CA ALA A 29 12.21 21.72 3.92
C ALA A 29 13.73 21.91 3.73
N LYS A 30 14.30 22.94 4.35
CA LYS A 30 15.75 23.19 4.31
C LYS A 30 16.36 22.56 5.55
N GLY A 31 16.96 21.38 5.43
CA GLY A 31 17.70 20.79 6.53
C GLY A 31 19.00 21.51 6.83
N ASP A 32 19.64 21.04 7.91
CA ASP A 32 20.98 21.42 8.32
C ASP A 32 22.01 20.53 7.60
N PHE A 33 23.17 21.11 7.28
CA PHE A 33 24.31 20.41 6.70
C PHE A 33 25.59 21.12 7.11
N GLU A 34 26.65 20.33 7.28
CA GLU A 34 28.01 20.83 7.54
C GLU A 34 28.97 20.55 6.37
N THR A 35 28.54 19.66 5.47
CA THR A 35 29.28 19.23 4.29
C THR A 35 28.43 19.40 3.03
N ILE A 36 29.11 19.61 1.91
CA ILE A 36 28.54 19.72 0.56
C ILE A 36 28.97 18.48 -0.21
N LEU A 37 28.00 17.89 -0.89
CA LEU A 37 28.18 16.76 -1.78
C LEU A 37 28.58 17.26 -3.17
N LEU A 38 29.59 16.62 -3.72
CA LEU A 38 30.10 16.81 -5.07
C LEU A 38 30.03 15.46 -5.78
N ASP A 39 29.04 15.32 -6.66
CA ASP A 39 28.86 14.14 -7.50
C ASP A 39 29.41 14.45 -8.89
N PHE A 40 30.48 13.77 -9.29
CA PHE A 40 31.11 13.96 -10.60
C PHE A 40 30.55 12.97 -11.61
N TRP A 41 30.35 13.41 -12.85
CA TRP A 41 29.87 12.52 -13.91
C TRP A 41 30.78 11.28 -14.04
N GLU A 42 30.16 10.10 -14.12
CA GLU A 42 30.85 8.80 -14.20
C GLU A 42 31.77 8.67 -15.43
N ASP A 43 31.50 9.40 -16.51
CA ASP A 43 32.25 9.37 -17.76
C ASP A 43 33.49 10.28 -17.79
N ILE A 44 33.71 11.07 -16.74
CA ILE A 44 34.87 11.96 -16.65
C ILE A 44 36.12 11.18 -16.21
N PRO A 45 37.26 11.33 -16.93
CA PRO A 45 38.53 10.74 -16.54
C PRO A 45 38.92 11.04 -15.09
N THR A 46 39.33 10.01 -14.33
CA THR A 46 39.71 10.12 -12.91
C THR A 46 40.80 11.18 -12.66
N GLU A 47 41.70 11.41 -13.62
CA GLU A 47 42.72 12.45 -13.53
C GLU A 47 42.15 13.88 -13.58
N LEU A 48 41.06 14.10 -14.32
CA LEU A 48 40.34 15.38 -14.31
C LEU A 48 39.61 15.58 -12.98
N VAL A 49 38.96 14.54 -12.46
CA VAL A 49 38.32 14.59 -11.14
C VAL A 49 39.35 14.94 -10.06
N LYS A 50 40.50 14.26 -10.02
CA LYS A 50 41.59 14.58 -9.08
C LYS A 50 42.09 16.02 -9.21
N ARG A 51 42.29 16.50 -10.45
CA ARG A 51 42.74 17.88 -10.70
C ARG A 51 41.74 18.90 -10.19
N ASP A 52 40.45 18.67 -10.46
CA ASP A 52 39.39 19.59 -10.06
C ASP A 52 39.19 19.56 -8.54
N LEU A 53 39.28 18.39 -7.89
CA LEU A 53 39.31 18.27 -6.42
C LEU A 53 40.50 19.00 -5.80
N GLN A 54 41.70 18.90 -6.38
CA GLN A 54 42.87 19.66 -5.92
C GLN A 54 42.66 21.17 -6.07
N ALA A 55 42.07 21.61 -7.17
CA ALA A 55 41.76 23.02 -7.40
C ALA A 55 40.71 23.54 -6.39
N ILE A 56 39.66 22.76 -6.11
CA ILE A 56 38.66 23.05 -5.07
C ILE A 56 39.34 23.15 -3.70
N ALA A 57 40.22 22.19 -3.37
CA ALA A 57 40.92 22.16 -2.10
C ALA A 57 41.76 23.43 -1.88
N GLN A 58 42.49 23.87 -2.91
CA GLN A 58 43.30 25.07 -2.87
C GLN A 58 42.46 26.35 -2.83
N GLN A 59 41.44 26.45 -3.69
CA GLN A 59 40.63 27.65 -3.84
C GLN A 59 39.77 27.94 -2.60
N TYR A 60 39.22 26.90 -1.98
CA TYR A 60 38.29 27.04 -0.86
C TYR A 60 38.88 26.67 0.50
N ASN A 61 40.16 26.28 0.54
CA ASN A 61 40.87 25.81 1.73
C ASN A 61 40.09 24.69 2.46
N VAL A 62 39.73 23.66 1.70
CA VAL A 62 38.98 22.48 2.18
C VAL A 62 39.73 21.21 1.80
N THR A 63 39.35 20.10 2.42
CA THR A 63 39.87 18.78 2.09
C THR A 63 38.74 17.94 1.51
N PRO A 64 38.65 17.81 0.17
CA PRO A 64 37.74 16.86 -0.44
C PRO A 64 38.14 15.44 -0.09
N GLN A 65 37.16 14.63 0.27
CA GLN A 65 37.33 13.22 0.58
C GLN A 65 36.13 12.45 0.07
N LEU A 66 36.32 11.15 -0.15
CA LEU A 66 35.20 10.24 -0.35
C LEU A 66 34.38 10.20 0.94
N ASP A 67 33.07 10.03 0.79
CA ASP A 67 32.17 9.86 1.94
C ASP A 67 32.43 8.51 2.61
N ASN A 68 32.38 7.43 1.81
CA ASN A 68 32.76 6.09 2.22
C ASN A 68 33.38 5.32 1.04
N LYS A 69 33.76 4.05 1.23
CA LYS A 69 34.44 3.27 0.19
C LYS A 69 33.60 3.02 -1.08
N PHE A 70 32.27 3.03 -0.97
CA PHE A 70 31.36 2.78 -2.10
C PHE A 70 31.23 4.01 -3.00
N SER A 71 31.34 5.20 -2.41
CA SER A 71 31.34 6.49 -3.12
C SER A 71 32.45 6.64 -4.16
N ALA A 72 33.49 5.81 -4.10
CA ALA A 72 34.53 5.78 -5.12
C ALA A 72 34.02 5.29 -6.48
N LEU A 73 33.01 4.41 -6.49
CA LEU A 73 32.41 3.89 -7.72
C LEU A 73 31.54 4.95 -8.40
N ASP A 74 30.86 5.75 -7.60
CA ASP A 74 29.91 6.77 -8.07
C ASP A 74 30.55 8.17 -8.16
N ASN A 75 31.88 8.27 -7.97
CA ASN A 75 32.60 9.56 -7.92
C ASN A 75 31.97 10.61 -6.98
N VAL A 76 31.42 10.16 -5.85
CA VAL A 76 30.80 11.04 -4.85
C VAL A 76 31.83 11.47 -3.81
N TYR A 77 32.02 12.78 -3.66
CA TYR A 77 32.93 13.38 -2.70
C TYR A 77 32.19 14.36 -1.78
N ILE A 78 32.73 14.52 -0.58
CA ILE A 78 32.25 15.50 0.40
C ILE A 78 33.33 16.52 0.73
N ILE A 79 32.91 17.76 0.92
CA ILE A 79 33.75 18.86 1.42
C ILE A 79 33.02 19.59 2.54
N LYS A 80 33.73 20.11 3.53
CA LYS A 80 33.13 21.01 4.53
C LYS A 80 32.61 22.27 3.86
N GLY A 81 31.43 22.75 4.23
CA GLY A 81 30.87 23.96 3.63
C GLY A 81 29.48 24.34 4.12
N ASP A 82 29.18 25.62 3.98
CA ASP A 82 27.89 26.20 4.35
C ASP A 82 27.07 26.60 3.11
N ARG A 83 25.93 27.27 3.35
CA ARG A 83 25.04 27.74 2.28
C ARG A 83 25.70 28.77 1.36
N GLN A 84 26.70 29.52 1.82
CA GLN A 84 27.40 30.47 0.98
C GLN A 84 28.36 29.74 0.04
N ARG A 85 29.19 28.84 0.58
CA ARG A 85 30.11 28.01 -0.21
C ARG A 85 29.38 27.17 -1.25
N LEU A 86 28.23 26.61 -0.89
CA LEU A 86 27.37 25.88 -1.83
C LEU A 86 26.99 26.73 -3.05
N LYS A 87 26.63 28.01 -2.83
CA LYS A 87 26.29 28.93 -3.92
C LYS A 87 27.49 29.29 -4.78
N GLU A 88 28.67 29.41 -4.18
CA GLU A 88 29.93 29.70 -4.88
C GLU A 88 30.34 28.52 -5.77
N LEU A 89 30.30 27.30 -5.25
CA LEU A 89 30.63 26.08 -6.00
C LEU A 89 29.69 25.84 -7.18
N LYS A 90 28.38 26.04 -6.98
CA LYS A 90 27.38 25.94 -8.07
C LYS A 90 27.61 26.92 -9.23
N LYS A 91 28.34 28.01 -8.99
CA LYS A 91 28.69 29.02 -10.01
C LYS A 91 30.12 28.87 -10.53
N SER A 92 30.89 27.96 -9.96
CA SER A 92 32.29 27.73 -10.33
C SER A 92 32.39 26.92 -11.62
N PRO A 93 33.56 26.93 -12.29
CA PRO A 93 33.82 26.06 -13.44
C PRO A 93 33.65 24.56 -13.12
N PHE A 94 33.83 24.16 -11.85
CA PHE A 94 33.68 22.77 -11.39
C PHE A 94 32.24 22.25 -11.51
N ALA A 95 31.25 23.14 -11.60
CA ALA A 95 29.86 22.78 -11.85
C ALA A 95 29.64 22.09 -13.21
N GLN A 96 30.55 22.27 -14.18
CA GLN A 96 30.46 21.61 -15.49
C GLN A 96 30.90 20.15 -15.45
N ALA A 97 31.80 19.82 -14.52
CA ALA A 97 32.33 18.48 -14.32
C ALA A 97 31.53 17.68 -13.28
N THR A 98 30.52 18.30 -12.65
CA THR A 98 29.69 17.66 -11.63
C THR A 98 28.28 17.43 -12.13
N GLU A 99 27.72 16.27 -11.85
CA GLU A 99 26.30 15.99 -12.03
C GLU A 99 25.50 16.74 -10.97
N LEU A 100 25.93 16.63 -9.70
CA LEU A 100 25.27 17.26 -8.57
C LEU A 100 26.28 18.01 -7.69
N ILE A 101 25.88 19.23 -7.32
CA ILE A 101 26.47 19.94 -6.18
C ILE A 101 25.31 20.23 -5.24
N GLU A 102 25.25 19.59 -4.10
CA GLU A 102 24.10 19.73 -3.19
C GLU A 102 24.52 19.67 -1.71
N PRO A 103 23.72 20.22 -0.80
CA PRO A 103 24.02 20.07 0.63
C PRO A 103 23.93 18.59 1.02
N ASN A 104 24.95 18.09 1.74
CA ASN A 104 24.90 16.77 2.33
C ASN A 104 24.10 16.85 3.64
N TYR A 105 22.77 16.83 3.50
CA TYR A 105 21.87 17.08 4.61
C TYR A 105 21.97 16.01 5.70
N ILE A 106 21.76 16.44 6.95
CA ILE A 106 21.77 15.56 8.10
C ILE A 106 20.35 15.04 8.34
N TYR A 107 20.20 13.73 8.26
CA TYR A 107 19.02 12.99 8.65
C TYR A 107 19.23 12.46 10.08
N LYS A 108 18.14 12.30 10.81
CA LYS A 108 18.20 11.87 12.20
C LYS A 108 17.21 10.76 12.46
N ILE A 109 17.43 10.01 13.53
CA ILE A 109 16.34 9.31 14.22
C ILE A 109 15.25 10.35 14.47
N ILE A 110 14.02 10.04 14.09
CA ILE A 110 12.93 10.98 14.27
C ILE A 110 12.64 11.06 15.77
N PRO A 111 12.80 12.23 16.41
CA PRO A 111 12.91 12.33 17.86
C PRO A 111 11.68 11.75 18.55
N GLN A 112 11.96 10.96 19.58
CA GLN A 112 10.96 10.39 20.46
C GLN A 112 10.50 11.48 21.44
N GLN A 113 9.24 11.93 21.33
CA GLN A 113 8.73 13.01 22.20
C GLN A 113 8.48 12.56 23.65
N SER A 114 8.46 11.26 23.91
CA SER A 114 8.10 10.65 25.20
C SER A 114 9.24 9.79 25.76
N GLU A 115 9.36 9.73 27.08
CA GLU A 115 10.40 8.95 27.78
C GLU A 115 10.41 7.49 27.30
N VAL A 116 11.62 6.95 27.08
CA VAL A 116 11.83 5.51 26.84
C VAL A 116 11.24 4.74 28.01
N VAL A 117 10.26 3.88 27.74
CA VAL A 117 9.53 3.19 28.80
C VAL A 117 10.17 1.83 29.05
N GLY A 118 10.78 1.64 30.22
CA GLY A 118 11.32 0.34 30.62
C GLY A 118 10.23 -0.71 30.88
N LEU A 119 10.58 -1.99 30.73
CA LEU A 119 9.68 -3.14 30.94
C LEU A 119 8.93 -3.09 32.28
N GLY A 120 9.59 -2.68 33.38
CA GLY A 120 8.95 -2.60 34.70
C GLY A 120 7.70 -1.72 34.72
N THR A 121 7.72 -0.60 34.00
CA THR A 121 6.58 0.32 33.86
C THR A 121 5.48 -0.29 32.98
N ILE A 122 5.85 -0.95 31.88
CA ILE A 122 4.90 -1.61 30.96
C ILE A 122 4.16 -2.75 31.65
N LEU A 123 4.83 -3.48 32.54
CA LEU A 123 4.21 -4.54 33.33
C LEU A 123 3.25 -3.99 34.41
N GLN A 124 3.44 -2.76 34.88
CA GLN A 124 2.64 -2.12 35.92
C GLN A 124 1.45 -1.30 35.39
N SER A 125 1.46 -0.91 34.11
CA SER A 125 0.34 -0.21 33.48
C SER A 125 -0.95 -1.04 33.60
N PRO A 126 -2.05 -0.47 34.16
CA PRO A 126 -3.30 -1.19 34.34
C PRO A 126 -3.90 -1.48 32.96
N ASN A 127 -3.73 -2.72 32.50
CA ASN A 127 -4.25 -3.19 31.21
C ASN A 127 -5.78 -3.17 31.27
N ARG A 128 -6.44 -2.23 30.57
CA ARG A 128 -7.91 -2.22 30.46
C ARG A 128 -8.45 -3.36 29.60
N ASP A 129 -7.60 -4.00 28.81
CA ASP A 129 -7.90 -5.23 28.11
C ASP A 129 -6.66 -6.15 28.22
N ASN A 130 -6.63 -7.04 29.22
CA ASN A 130 -5.82 -8.25 29.11
C ASN A 130 -6.66 -9.24 28.28
N PRO A 131 -6.47 -9.37 26.96
CA PRO A 131 -6.93 -10.59 26.31
C PRO A 131 -6.21 -11.73 27.04
N THR A 132 -6.98 -12.64 27.62
CA THR A 132 -6.48 -13.92 28.10
C THR A 132 -5.61 -14.49 26.97
N PRO A 133 -4.39 -15.00 27.23
CA PRO A 133 -3.53 -15.51 26.17
C PRO A 133 -4.36 -16.49 25.33
N SER A 134 -4.65 -16.06 24.12
CA SER A 134 -5.25 -16.90 23.10
C SER A 134 -4.35 -18.12 22.98
N LEU A 135 -4.92 -19.33 23.06
CA LEU A 135 -4.20 -20.59 22.80
C LEU A 135 -3.60 -20.66 21.37
N ILE A 136 -3.75 -19.61 20.55
CA ILE A 136 -3.38 -19.51 19.13
C ILE A 136 -2.21 -18.52 18.90
N GLY A 137 -1.85 -17.68 19.88
CA GLY A 137 -0.73 -16.73 19.76
C GLY A 137 0.64 -17.36 20.05
N PRO A 138 1.76 -16.66 19.74
CA PRO A 138 3.09 -17.13 20.07
C PRO A 138 3.32 -17.35 21.58
N ASN A 139 4.24 -18.26 21.92
CA ASN A 139 4.54 -18.63 23.30
C ASN A 139 5.51 -17.68 24.03
N ASP A 140 5.87 -16.56 23.39
CA ASP A 140 6.83 -15.57 23.88
C ASP A 140 6.31 -14.85 25.13
N GLN A 141 7.18 -14.67 26.13
CA GLN A 141 6.82 -14.29 27.50
C GLN A 141 5.99 -13.00 27.59
N TYR A 142 6.28 -12.02 26.73
CA TYR A 142 5.67 -10.69 26.73
C TYR A 142 4.78 -10.44 25.52
N TYR A 143 4.46 -11.45 24.71
CA TYR A 143 3.61 -11.29 23.52
C TYR A 143 2.25 -10.62 23.84
N SER A 144 1.64 -10.97 24.97
CA SER A 144 0.38 -10.36 25.43
C SER A 144 0.46 -8.85 25.70
N LYS A 145 1.68 -8.27 25.72
CA LYS A 145 1.93 -6.84 25.89
C LYS A 145 2.13 -6.12 24.55
N GLN A 146 2.27 -6.84 23.44
CA GLN A 146 2.43 -6.29 22.09
C GLN A 146 1.07 -6.04 21.43
N TRP A 147 0.32 -5.08 22.00
CA TRP A 147 -0.99 -4.63 21.46
C TRP A 147 -0.95 -4.32 19.96
N ASN A 148 0.20 -3.83 19.49
CA ASN A 148 0.48 -3.46 18.11
C ASN A 148 0.32 -4.64 17.13
N LEU A 149 0.79 -5.84 17.52
CA LEU A 149 0.70 -7.05 16.69
C LEU A 149 -0.74 -7.54 16.56
N HIS A 150 -1.48 -7.49 17.66
CA HIS A 150 -2.92 -7.79 17.66
C HIS A 150 -3.71 -6.80 16.81
N LYS A 151 -3.39 -5.50 16.90
CA LYS A 151 -4.11 -4.43 16.17
C LYS A 151 -4.02 -4.63 14.65
N ILE A 152 -2.87 -5.04 14.13
CA ILE A 152 -2.66 -5.31 12.70
C ILE A 152 -3.13 -6.71 12.27
N GLY A 153 -3.58 -7.56 13.19
CA GLY A 153 -4.06 -8.91 12.90
C GLY A 153 -2.98 -9.85 12.37
N VAL A 154 -1.76 -9.77 12.91
CA VAL A 154 -0.61 -10.53 12.36
C VAL A 154 -0.77 -12.06 12.51
N GLU A 155 -1.48 -12.54 13.53
CA GLU A 155 -1.73 -13.98 13.75
C GLU A 155 -2.42 -14.64 12.55
N GLY A 156 -3.38 -13.92 11.94
CA GLY A 156 -4.05 -14.39 10.72
C GLY A 156 -3.10 -14.52 9.53
N ALA A 157 -2.09 -13.64 9.45
CA ALA A 157 -1.05 -13.71 8.42
C ALA A 157 -0.08 -14.88 8.65
N TRP A 158 0.34 -15.13 9.90
CA TRP A 158 1.23 -16.24 10.27
C TRP A 158 0.66 -17.63 9.95
N SER A 159 -0.66 -17.76 9.92
CA SER A 159 -1.31 -18.99 9.44
C SER A 159 -0.96 -19.34 7.99
N GLN A 160 -0.51 -18.36 7.19
CA GLN A 160 -0.16 -18.52 5.77
C GLN A 160 1.35 -18.42 5.53
N THR A 161 2.00 -17.36 6.04
CA THR A 161 3.43 -17.12 5.86
C THR A 161 4.03 -16.33 7.02
N LYS A 162 5.34 -16.50 7.24
CA LYS A 162 6.11 -15.84 8.29
C LYS A 162 7.28 -15.01 7.72
N GLY A 163 7.34 -14.86 6.39
CA GLY A 163 8.37 -14.06 5.73
C GLY A 163 9.59 -14.84 5.23
N SER A 164 9.55 -16.17 5.22
CA SER A 164 10.67 -17.01 4.78
C SER A 164 11.19 -16.64 3.40
N GLY A 165 12.52 -16.57 3.28
CA GLY A 165 13.20 -16.28 2.01
C GLY A 165 13.26 -14.81 1.61
N VAL A 166 12.62 -13.92 2.37
CA VAL A 166 12.64 -12.46 2.12
C VAL A 166 13.75 -11.81 2.94
N THR A 167 14.46 -10.84 2.36
CA THR A 167 15.49 -10.07 3.04
C THR A 167 15.02 -8.64 3.28
N VAL A 168 15.01 -8.19 4.54
CA VAL A 168 14.66 -6.82 4.91
C VAL A 168 15.92 -6.06 5.33
N ALA A 169 16.25 -5.00 4.60
CA ALA A 169 17.32 -4.08 4.96
C ALA A 169 16.84 -3.04 5.98
N VAL A 170 17.59 -2.91 7.06
CA VAL A 170 17.34 -1.96 8.14
C VAL A 170 18.41 -0.89 8.05
N ILE A 171 18.05 0.25 7.46
CA ILE A 171 18.92 1.42 7.31
C ILE A 171 18.71 2.32 8.53
N ASP A 172 19.60 2.22 9.51
CA ASP A 172 19.40 2.81 10.85
C ASP A 172 20.73 3.00 11.61
N THR A 173 20.73 2.94 12.95
CA THR A 173 21.93 3.00 13.82
C THR A 173 22.74 1.71 13.87
N GLY A 174 22.40 0.71 13.06
CA GLY A 174 22.94 -0.65 13.14
C GLY A 174 22.00 -1.60 13.87
N VAL A 175 22.40 -2.86 13.99
CA VAL A 175 21.60 -3.88 14.69
C VAL A 175 22.52 -4.75 15.54
N THR A 176 22.22 -4.81 16.84
CA THR A 176 22.90 -5.70 17.78
C THR A 176 22.10 -6.99 17.93
N LYS A 177 22.77 -8.14 17.82
CA LYS A 177 22.13 -9.46 17.91
C LYS A 177 21.84 -9.81 19.37
N VAL A 178 20.81 -9.17 19.95
CA VAL A 178 20.27 -9.47 21.29
C VAL A 178 19.64 -10.87 21.32
N ARG A 179 19.16 -11.33 22.50
CA ARG A 179 18.75 -12.73 22.68
C ARG A 179 17.59 -13.10 21.75
N ASP A 180 16.62 -12.23 21.60
CA ASP A 180 15.47 -12.41 20.72
C ASP A 180 15.81 -12.25 19.23
N LEU A 181 17.02 -11.79 18.89
CA LEU A 181 17.51 -11.79 17.51
C LEU A 181 18.50 -12.93 17.23
N GLN A 182 18.72 -13.85 18.18
CA GLN A 182 19.71 -14.92 18.02
C GLN A 182 19.37 -15.89 16.90
N GLU A 183 18.09 -16.26 16.77
CA GLU A 183 17.62 -17.22 15.76
C GLU A 183 17.34 -16.52 14.41
N THR A 184 17.14 -15.20 14.42
CA THR A 184 17.02 -14.39 13.21
C THR A 184 18.29 -14.48 12.37
N LYS A 185 18.13 -14.72 11.07
CA LYS A 185 19.23 -14.81 10.12
C LYS A 185 19.64 -13.43 9.63
N PHE A 186 20.93 -13.12 9.77
CA PHE A 186 21.51 -11.88 9.30
C PHE A 186 22.27 -12.17 8.00
N VAL A 187 22.01 -11.39 6.95
CA VAL A 187 22.82 -11.37 5.74
C VAL A 187 23.91 -10.31 5.85
N LYS A 188 24.74 -10.18 4.81
CA LYS A 188 25.84 -9.22 4.79
C LYS A 188 25.32 -7.79 5.00
N GLY A 189 25.72 -7.18 6.10
CA GLY A 189 25.47 -5.77 6.40
C GLY A 189 26.68 -4.88 6.16
N TYR A 190 26.55 -3.60 6.51
CA TYR A 190 27.63 -2.63 6.44
C TYR A 190 27.43 -1.43 7.36
N ASP A 191 28.53 -0.92 7.92
CA ASP A 191 28.59 0.31 8.70
C ASP A 191 29.21 1.41 7.84
N PHE A 192 28.37 2.27 7.29
CA PHE A 192 28.76 3.39 6.44
C PHE A 192 29.40 4.51 7.26
N VAL A 193 28.98 4.67 8.52
CA VAL A 193 29.51 5.70 9.45
C VAL A 193 30.99 5.45 9.79
N ASN A 194 31.37 4.19 10.00
CA ASN A 194 32.73 3.81 10.40
C ASN A 194 33.50 3.03 9.33
N ASP A 195 32.93 2.89 8.13
CA ASP A 195 33.49 2.16 6.98
C ASP A 195 33.97 0.73 7.31
N ARG A 196 33.09 -0.10 7.87
CA ARG A 196 33.40 -1.49 8.26
C ARG A 196 32.24 -2.46 8.00
N GLU A 197 32.52 -3.76 7.89
CA GLU A 197 31.47 -4.75 7.59
C GLU A 197 30.53 -5.03 8.78
N THR A 198 30.96 -4.75 10.01
CA THR A 198 30.16 -4.99 11.21
C THR A 198 29.27 -3.78 11.53
N ALA A 199 27.97 -3.89 11.20
CA ALA A 199 26.94 -2.88 11.46
C ALA A 199 26.30 -3.01 12.86
N THR A 200 27.13 -3.10 13.90
CA THR A 200 26.67 -3.21 15.29
C THR A 200 25.99 -1.93 15.75
N ASP A 201 24.89 -2.06 16.48
CA ASP A 201 24.17 -0.94 17.06
C ASP A 201 24.86 -0.43 18.33
N ASP A 202 24.98 0.88 18.45
CA ASP A 202 25.55 1.61 19.58
C ASP A 202 24.59 2.70 20.11
N ASN A 203 23.32 2.66 19.68
CA ASN A 203 22.26 3.58 20.08
C ASN A 203 21.02 2.85 20.63
N GLY A 204 20.64 1.73 20.01
CA GLY A 204 19.47 0.92 20.38
C GLY A 204 18.24 1.17 19.52
N HIS A 205 18.19 2.25 18.75
CA HIS A 205 17.06 2.50 17.86
C HIS A 205 16.95 1.45 16.74
N GLY A 206 18.04 1.18 16.01
CA GLY A 206 18.05 0.22 14.91
C GLY A 206 17.77 -1.22 15.35
N THR A 207 18.24 -1.63 16.54
CA THR A 207 17.93 -2.94 17.11
C THR A 207 16.44 -3.09 17.44
N HIS A 208 15.80 -2.04 17.97
CA HIS A 208 14.35 -2.03 18.24
C HIS A 208 13.51 -2.12 16.96
N VAL A 209 13.91 -1.36 15.94
CA VAL A 209 13.31 -1.39 14.59
C VAL A 209 13.44 -2.77 13.96
N ALA A 210 14.63 -3.36 13.99
CA ALA A 210 14.90 -4.71 13.50
C ALA A 210 14.06 -5.76 14.23
N GLY A 211 13.91 -5.63 15.55
CA GLY A 211 13.07 -6.51 16.36
C GLY A 211 11.60 -6.49 15.91
N THR A 212 11.05 -5.30 15.68
CA THR A 212 9.67 -5.17 15.17
C THR A 212 9.47 -5.92 13.84
N ILE A 213 10.48 -5.93 12.98
CA ILE A 213 10.41 -6.61 11.69
C ILE A 213 10.51 -8.13 11.84
N ALA A 214 11.61 -8.65 12.42
CA ALA A 214 11.95 -10.07 12.31
C ALA A 214 12.55 -10.67 13.58
N GLN A 215 12.15 -10.17 14.76
CA GLN A 215 12.52 -10.80 16.02
C GLN A 215 12.06 -12.27 16.08
N SER A 216 12.91 -13.14 16.65
CA SER A 216 12.61 -14.57 16.86
C SER A 216 11.29 -14.69 17.64
N THR A 217 10.46 -15.65 17.24
CA THR A 217 9.10 -15.81 17.77
C THR A 217 8.84 -17.29 18.01
N ASN A 218 8.06 -17.64 19.02
CA ASN A 218 7.81 -18.99 19.52
C ASN A 218 9.00 -19.64 20.27
N ASN A 219 9.85 -18.84 20.92
CA ASN A 219 11.05 -19.34 21.63
C ASN A 219 10.91 -19.37 23.17
N ASN A 220 9.71 -19.10 23.71
CA ASN A 220 9.40 -18.95 25.15
C ASN A 220 10.17 -17.82 25.86
N TYR A 221 10.66 -16.83 25.12
CA TYR A 221 11.42 -15.71 25.66
C TYR A 221 10.93 -14.41 25.03
N GLY A 222 11.04 -13.32 25.79
CA GLY A 222 10.90 -11.97 25.25
C GLY A 222 9.60 -11.68 24.48
N VAL A 223 9.74 -11.16 23.27
CA VAL A 223 8.67 -10.61 22.41
C VAL A 223 8.73 -11.16 20.99
N ALA A 224 7.70 -10.92 20.17
CA ALA A 224 7.56 -11.43 18.81
C ALA A 224 7.83 -10.37 17.72
N GLY A 225 8.30 -10.83 16.55
CA GLY A 225 8.49 -10.04 15.33
C GLY A 225 7.46 -10.36 14.25
N ILE A 226 7.20 -9.45 13.32
CA ILE A 226 6.13 -9.61 12.31
C ILE A 226 6.46 -10.66 11.25
N ALA A 227 7.65 -10.60 10.68
CA ALA A 227 8.16 -11.50 9.66
C ALA A 227 9.34 -12.29 10.24
N TYR A 228 9.09 -13.06 11.30
CA TYR A 228 10.13 -13.72 12.10
C TYR A 228 10.91 -14.85 11.38
N GLU A 229 10.55 -15.22 10.14
CA GLU A 229 11.35 -16.09 9.28
C GLU A 229 12.10 -15.33 8.17
N ALA A 230 12.00 -13.99 8.11
CA ALA A 230 12.74 -13.16 7.18
C ALA A 230 14.21 -13.01 7.61
N ASN A 231 15.07 -12.71 6.64
CA ASN A 231 16.46 -12.33 6.91
C ASN A 231 16.57 -10.83 7.14
N LEU A 232 17.48 -10.40 8.01
CA LEU A 232 17.81 -8.99 8.22
C LEU A 232 19.14 -8.62 7.58
N MET A 233 19.18 -7.46 6.91
CA MET A 233 20.40 -6.83 6.39
C MET A 233 20.65 -5.54 7.20
N PRO A 234 21.56 -5.55 8.19
CA PRO A 234 21.82 -4.38 9.00
C PRO A 234 22.71 -3.37 8.27
N LEU A 235 22.22 -2.15 8.08
CA LEU A 235 22.95 -1.07 7.41
C LEU A 235 23.01 0.13 8.35
N LYS A 236 24.19 0.36 8.95
CA LYS A 236 24.40 1.47 9.88
C LYS A 236 24.78 2.72 9.10
N VAL A 237 23.89 3.70 9.11
CA VAL A 237 24.06 5.03 8.49
C VAL A 237 23.90 6.16 9.51
N LEU A 238 23.38 5.85 10.69
CA LEU A 238 23.25 6.79 11.80
C LEU A 238 24.33 6.49 12.85
N SER A 239 25.01 7.54 13.31
CA SER A 239 25.97 7.49 14.42
C SER A 239 25.29 7.14 15.76
N SER A 240 26.09 6.97 16.82
CA SER A 240 25.60 6.74 18.19
C SER A 240 24.68 7.86 18.71
N TYR A 241 24.79 9.07 18.14
CA TYR A 241 23.91 10.21 18.43
C TYR A 241 22.65 10.25 17.56
N GLY A 242 22.45 9.26 16.69
CA GLY A 242 21.28 9.13 15.84
C GLY A 242 21.25 10.05 14.62
N GLY A 243 22.36 10.67 14.26
CA GLY A 243 22.49 11.49 13.05
C GLY A 243 23.32 10.80 11.97
N GLY A 244 22.94 10.97 10.69
CA GLY A 244 23.63 10.44 9.52
C GLY A 244 23.46 11.34 8.30
N THR A 245 24.27 11.12 7.28
CA THR A 245 24.32 11.99 6.10
C THR A 245 23.53 11.42 4.92
N VAL A 246 23.12 12.29 3.99
CA VAL A 246 22.47 11.87 2.74
C VAL A 246 23.34 10.90 1.95
N ALA A 247 24.65 11.16 1.88
CA ALA A 247 25.59 10.32 1.16
C ALA A 247 25.60 8.88 1.71
N ASP A 248 25.77 8.72 3.03
CA ASP A 248 25.73 7.40 3.69
C ASP A 248 24.41 6.66 3.43
N ILE A 249 23.27 7.38 3.52
CA ILE A 249 21.94 6.78 3.34
C ILE A 249 21.73 6.38 1.87
N ALA A 250 22.10 7.24 0.92
CA ALA A 250 21.95 6.95 -0.50
C ALA A 250 22.77 5.72 -0.92
N GLU A 251 24.01 5.62 -0.44
CA GLU A 251 24.88 4.46 -0.65
C GLU A 251 24.32 3.20 0.01
N ALA A 252 23.77 3.29 1.22
CA ALA A 252 23.13 2.16 1.88
C ALA A 252 21.91 1.64 1.10
N ILE A 253 21.10 2.53 0.50
CA ILE A 253 19.97 2.15 -0.36
C ILE A 253 20.46 1.37 -1.58
N LYS A 254 21.50 1.87 -2.27
CA LYS A 254 22.09 1.18 -3.43
C LYS A 254 22.69 -0.17 -3.02
N PHE A 255 23.47 -0.20 -1.93
CA PHE A 255 24.04 -1.42 -1.37
C PHE A 255 22.97 -2.47 -1.05
N ALA A 256 21.86 -2.06 -0.42
CA ALA A 256 20.74 -2.96 -0.11
C ALA A 256 20.19 -3.60 -1.39
N ALA A 257 19.91 -2.78 -2.41
CA ALA A 257 19.39 -3.26 -3.67
C ALA A 257 20.36 -4.20 -4.42
N ASP A 258 21.67 -3.94 -4.32
CA ASP A 258 22.71 -4.76 -4.94
C ASP A 258 22.97 -6.09 -4.21
N ASN A 259 22.74 -6.12 -2.90
CA ASN A 259 22.97 -7.29 -2.06
C ASN A 259 21.69 -8.08 -1.78
N GLY A 260 20.65 -7.89 -2.60
CA GLY A 260 19.45 -8.73 -2.60
C GLY A 260 18.46 -8.42 -1.48
N ALA A 261 18.40 -7.17 -1.01
CA ALA A 261 17.30 -6.73 -0.18
C ALA A 261 16.00 -6.73 -0.99
N ASP A 262 14.94 -7.25 -0.39
CA ASP A 262 13.60 -7.28 -0.97
C ASP A 262 12.75 -6.10 -0.51
N VAL A 263 13.03 -5.63 0.70
CA VAL A 263 12.35 -4.55 1.40
C VAL A 263 13.41 -3.70 2.11
N ILE A 264 13.30 -2.39 2.04
CA ILE A 264 14.13 -1.43 2.79
C ILE A 264 13.24 -0.70 3.79
N ASN A 265 13.66 -0.67 5.05
CA ASN A 265 13.06 0.15 6.10
C ASN A 265 14.00 1.30 6.48
N MET A 266 13.48 2.52 6.41
CA MET A 266 14.14 3.75 6.87
C MET A 266 13.32 4.41 7.98
N SER A 267 13.63 4.06 9.22
CA SER A 267 13.02 4.65 10.42
C SER A 267 13.72 5.96 10.84
N LEU A 268 14.03 6.77 9.83
CA LEU A 268 14.78 8.01 9.92
C LEU A 268 14.13 9.07 9.06
N GLY A 269 14.46 10.32 9.31
CA GLY A 269 13.96 11.41 8.50
C GLY A 269 14.61 12.73 8.80
N GLY A 270 14.21 13.74 8.05
CA GLY A 270 14.73 15.10 8.16
C GLY A 270 15.52 15.48 6.92
N GLY A 271 16.45 16.42 7.07
CA GLY A 271 17.40 16.80 6.03
C GLY A 271 16.86 17.58 4.83
N GLY A 272 15.61 17.41 4.40
CA GLY A 272 15.11 18.07 3.19
C GLY A 272 15.42 17.29 1.91
N GLU A 273 15.01 17.86 0.78
CA GLU A 273 15.08 17.18 -0.53
C GLU A 273 16.51 17.15 -1.08
N SER A 274 16.94 15.98 -1.53
CA SER A 274 18.24 15.68 -2.14
C SER A 274 17.99 14.89 -3.43
N GLN A 275 18.70 15.28 -4.48
CA GLN A 275 18.62 14.60 -5.77
C GLN A 275 19.36 13.26 -5.72
N LEU A 276 20.48 13.15 -5.00
CA LEU A 276 21.20 11.89 -4.82
C LEU A 276 20.33 10.84 -4.13
N MET A 277 19.64 11.24 -3.05
CA MET A 277 18.71 10.37 -2.33
C MET A 277 17.59 9.87 -3.25
N LYS A 278 17.00 10.77 -4.05
CA LYS A 278 15.95 10.43 -5.01
C LYS A 278 16.45 9.42 -6.06
N GLN A 279 17.65 9.61 -6.61
CA GLN A 279 18.24 8.68 -7.57
C GLN A 279 18.49 7.30 -6.95
N ALA A 280 18.98 7.23 -5.71
CA ALA A 280 19.18 5.97 -4.99
C ALA A 280 17.84 5.23 -4.76
N ILE A 281 16.79 5.95 -4.36
CA ILE A 281 15.43 5.39 -4.20
C ILE A 281 14.90 4.85 -5.54
N GLU A 282 15.02 5.63 -6.62
CA GLU A 282 14.61 5.19 -7.95
C GLU A 282 15.38 3.96 -8.43
N TYR A 283 16.67 3.87 -8.11
CA TYR A 283 17.51 2.72 -8.42
C TYR A 283 17.04 1.46 -7.68
N ALA A 284 16.81 1.55 -6.36
CA ALA A 284 16.32 0.43 -5.58
C ALA A 284 14.91 -0.01 -6.01
N HIS A 285 14.01 0.92 -6.28
CA HIS A 285 12.66 0.60 -6.78
C HIS A 285 12.70 -0.13 -8.13
N LYS A 286 13.54 0.33 -9.09
CA LYS A 286 13.75 -0.35 -10.38
C LYS A 286 14.32 -1.76 -10.24
N LYS A 287 15.02 -2.07 -9.14
CA LYS A 287 15.49 -3.42 -8.80
C LYS A 287 14.43 -4.28 -8.12
N GLY A 288 13.20 -3.79 -7.96
CA GLY A 288 12.09 -4.52 -7.37
C GLY A 288 12.08 -4.47 -5.83
N VAL A 289 12.76 -3.48 -5.23
CA VAL A 289 12.84 -3.33 -3.77
C VAL A 289 11.72 -2.41 -3.28
N ALA A 290 10.93 -2.87 -2.31
CA ALA A 290 9.91 -2.04 -1.66
C ALA A 290 10.56 -1.15 -0.60
N ILE A 291 10.30 0.16 -0.63
CA ILE A 291 10.97 1.14 0.23
C ILE A 291 9.95 1.75 1.18
N ILE A 292 10.17 1.64 2.48
CA ILE A 292 9.27 2.11 3.53
C ILE A 292 10.02 3.14 4.38
N ALA A 293 9.38 4.27 4.68
CA ALA A 293 9.96 5.27 5.55
C ALA A 293 8.95 5.92 6.51
N ALA A 294 9.46 6.38 7.64
CA ALA A 294 8.69 7.04 8.67
C ALA A 294 8.30 8.48 8.28
N ALA A 295 7.05 8.87 8.54
CA ALA A 295 6.51 10.16 8.10
C ALA A 295 7.05 11.40 8.86
N GLY A 296 7.60 11.25 10.07
CA GLY A 296 8.04 12.36 10.93
C GLY A 296 7.21 12.54 12.21
N ASN A 297 7.81 13.17 13.23
CA ASN A 297 7.23 13.31 14.58
C ASN A 297 7.05 14.78 15.00
N GLU A 298 6.75 15.67 14.04
CA GLU A 298 6.59 17.11 14.25
C GLU A 298 5.12 17.57 14.26
N ASN A 299 4.17 16.65 14.13
CA ASN A 299 2.75 16.92 13.90
C ASN A 299 2.51 17.89 12.71
N ALA A 300 3.34 17.77 11.68
CA ALA A 300 3.31 18.62 10.51
C ALA A 300 2.37 18.08 9.41
N ASN A 301 1.76 19.00 8.66
CA ASN A 301 0.96 18.69 7.46
C ASN A 301 1.87 18.49 6.24
N GLY A 302 2.58 17.38 6.25
CA GLY A 302 3.42 16.84 5.19
C GLY A 302 4.42 15.85 5.79
N ALA A 303 4.61 14.71 5.13
CA ALA A 303 5.65 13.78 5.53
C ALA A 303 7.05 14.40 5.34
N SER A 304 7.98 14.03 6.21
CA SER A 304 9.40 14.34 6.10
C SER A 304 10.04 13.52 4.97
N TYR A 305 11.21 13.96 4.50
CA TYR A 305 12.02 13.10 3.64
C TYR A 305 12.71 12.04 4.52
N PRO A 306 12.85 10.78 4.07
CA PRO A 306 12.60 10.32 2.70
C PRO A 306 11.16 9.85 2.41
N ALA A 307 10.27 9.78 3.40
CA ALA A 307 8.87 9.32 3.22
C ALA A 307 8.08 10.09 2.15
N ARG A 308 8.45 11.34 1.87
CA ARG A 308 7.81 12.17 0.85
C ARG A 308 8.28 11.90 -0.59
N TYR A 309 9.35 11.14 -0.81
CA TYR A 309 9.80 10.85 -2.18
C TYR A 309 8.82 9.92 -2.91
N PRO A 310 8.69 10.05 -4.24
CA PRO A 310 8.07 9.00 -5.05
C PRO A 310 8.72 7.64 -4.79
N TYR A 311 7.96 6.56 -4.94
CA TYR A 311 8.39 5.17 -4.71
C TYR A 311 8.67 4.78 -3.25
N VAL A 312 8.59 5.74 -2.32
CA VAL A 312 8.65 5.45 -0.88
C VAL A 312 7.24 5.36 -0.32
N ILE A 313 7.00 4.32 0.49
CA ILE A 313 5.77 4.14 1.23
C ILE A 313 5.91 4.91 2.55
N GLY A 314 5.26 6.06 2.64
CA GLY A 314 5.30 6.90 3.84
C GLY A 314 4.32 6.46 4.92
N VAL A 315 4.82 6.28 6.14
CA VAL A 315 4.05 5.66 7.24
C VAL A 315 3.80 6.63 8.39
N SER A 316 2.53 6.91 8.67
CA SER A 316 2.11 7.65 9.87
C SER A 316 1.89 6.72 11.07
N ALA A 317 1.96 7.28 12.29
CA ALA A 317 1.85 6.54 13.54
C ALA A 317 0.47 6.67 14.18
N VAL A 318 -0.05 5.56 14.69
CA VAL A 318 -1.26 5.50 15.52
C VAL A 318 -0.99 4.90 16.90
N GLY A 319 -1.81 5.30 17.86
CA GLY A 319 -1.83 4.74 19.21
C GLY A 319 -2.71 3.48 19.34
N PRO A 320 -2.75 2.86 20.54
CA PRO A 320 -3.64 1.73 20.85
C PRO A 320 -5.13 2.01 20.62
N ASP A 321 -5.54 3.25 20.87
CA ASP A 321 -6.87 3.79 20.61
C ASP A 321 -7.24 3.77 19.10
N GLY A 322 -6.25 3.72 18.22
CA GLY A 322 -6.42 3.82 16.76
C GLY A 322 -6.42 5.26 16.26
N GLU A 323 -6.26 6.24 17.15
CA GLU A 323 -6.14 7.63 16.76
C GLU A 323 -4.72 7.95 16.30
N LYS A 324 -4.58 8.96 15.45
CA LYS A 324 -3.27 9.48 15.04
C LYS A 324 -2.49 9.87 16.29
N ALA A 325 -1.27 9.36 16.40
CA ALA A 325 -0.39 9.75 17.49
C ALA A 325 -0.20 11.29 17.48
N PRO A 326 -0.19 11.98 18.63
CA PRO A 326 -0.12 13.44 18.69
C PRO A 326 1.07 14.02 17.93
N TYR A 327 2.20 13.31 17.94
CA TYR A 327 3.43 13.71 17.25
C TYR A 327 3.44 13.38 15.76
N SER A 328 2.62 12.44 15.26
CA SER A 328 2.77 11.94 13.88
C SER A 328 2.49 13.04 12.85
N ASN A 329 3.40 13.18 11.90
CA ASN A 329 3.13 13.92 10.66
C ASN A 329 2.02 13.23 9.86
N PHE A 330 1.35 14.02 9.03
CA PHE A 330 0.19 13.64 8.24
C PHE A 330 0.16 14.39 6.91
N GLY A 331 -0.83 14.15 6.06
CA GLY A 331 -0.98 14.92 4.82
C GLY A 331 -0.21 14.32 3.66
N ALA A 332 0.35 15.17 2.79
CA ALA A 332 1.02 14.73 1.58
C ALA A 332 2.26 13.86 1.90
N GLY A 333 2.40 12.73 1.20
CA GLY A 333 3.47 11.76 1.42
C GLY A 333 3.16 10.71 2.50
N VAL A 334 1.95 10.70 3.07
CA VAL A 334 1.47 9.57 3.89
C VAL A 334 0.62 8.63 3.05
N ASP A 335 1.04 7.37 2.97
CA ASP A 335 0.38 6.32 2.19
C ASP A 335 -0.47 5.39 3.04
N ILE A 336 -0.05 5.12 4.28
CA ILE A 336 -0.70 4.20 5.21
C ILE A 336 -0.34 4.55 6.65
N SER A 337 -1.18 4.14 7.61
CA SER A 337 -0.90 4.27 9.04
C SER A 337 -0.64 2.93 9.70
N ALA A 338 0.26 2.90 10.68
CA ALA A 338 0.60 1.69 11.43
C ALA A 338 0.88 2.00 12.91
N PRO A 339 0.88 0.99 13.80
CA PRO A 339 1.16 1.19 15.22
C PRO A 339 2.54 1.83 15.46
N GLY A 340 2.54 3.07 15.93
CA GLY A 340 3.76 3.79 16.35
C GLY A 340 3.77 4.12 17.83
N GLY A 341 2.65 3.91 18.53
CA GLY A 341 2.50 4.18 19.95
C GLY A 341 2.09 5.61 20.27
N SER A 342 1.61 5.81 21.49
CA SER A 342 1.22 7.11 22.05
C SER A 342 1.34 7.05 23.57
N GLU A 343 0.89 8.09 24.27
CA GLU A 343 0.78 8.09 25.73
C GLU A 343 -0.05 6.90 26.27
N ALA A 344 -0.98 6.36 25.47
CA ALA A 344 -1.80 5.21 25.83
C ALA A 344 -1.04 3.86 25.73
N GLY A 345 0.10 3.80 25.04
CA GLY A 345 0.90 2.59 24.91
C GLY A 345 2.04 2.71 23.91
N SER A 346 3.21 2.21 24.30
CA SER A 346 4.42 2.15 23.47
C SER A 346 4.56 0.81 22.74
N ILE A 347 5.52 0.73 21.81
CA ILE A 347 5.88 -0.48 21.09
C ILE A 347 7.03 -1.15 21.83
N LEU A 348 6.76 -2.31 22.43
CA LEU A 348 7.73 -3.07 23.22
C LEU A 348 8.55 -4.01 22.33
N GLN A 349 9.88 -3.89 22.38
CA GLN A 349 10.83 -4.84 21.79
C GLN A 349 12.06 -5.05 22.68
N GLU A 350 12.81 -6.14 22.46
CA GLU A 350 14.17 -6.26 23.00
C GLU A 350 15.12 -5.39 22.16
N THR A 351 15.95 -4.61 22.82
CA THR A 351 16.95 -3.74 22.21
C THR A 351 18.14 -3.57 23.15
N ILE A 352 19.02 -2.60 22.92
CA ILE A 352 20.09 -2.20 23.84
C ILE A 352 19.76 -0.88 24.54
N ASP A 353 20.18 -0.75 25.80
CA ASP A 353 20.09 0.48 26.59
C ASP A 353 21.26 1.44 26.30
N GLU A 354 21.30 2.57 27.01
CA GLU A 354 22.37 3.58 26.89
C GLU A 354 23.78 3.04 27.21
N ASN A 355 23.88 1.91 27.91
CA ASN A 355 25.14 1.24 28.23
C ASN A 355 25.48 0.11 27.24
N GLY A 356 24.67 -0.08 26.20
CA GLY A 356 24.81 -1.16 25.22
C GLY A 356 24.38 -2.54 25.75
N GLN A 357 23.64 -2.60 26.87
CA GLN A 357 23.16 -3.85 27.45
C GLN A 357 21.76 -4.20 26.93
N ALA A 358 21.50 -5.49 26.72
CA ALA A 358 20.19 -5.95 26.26
C ALA A 358 19.09 -5.59 27.28
N ALA A 359 18.02 -4.95 26.80
CA ALA A 359 16.91 -4.48 27.60
C ALA A 359 15.60 -4.50 26.78
N PHE A 360 14.48 -4.75 27.45
CA PHE A 360 13.15 -4.61 26.86
C PHE A 360 12.65 -3.18 27.03
N LEU A 361 12.53 -2.46 25.92
CA LEU A 361 12.17 -1.04 25.91
C LEU A 361 10.92 -0.81 25.06
N GLY A 362 10.02 0.02 25.59
CA GLY A 362 8.85 0.54 24.90
C GLY A 362 9.19 1.87 24.24
N LEU A 363 9.22 1.89 22.90
CA LEU A 363 9.47 3.11 22.12
C LEU A 363 8.22 3.63 21.43
N GLN A 364 8.23 4.92 21.07
CA GLN A 364 7.13 5.58 20.35
C GLN A 364 7.69 6.38 19.17
N GLY A 365 6.99 6.37 18.04
CA GLY A 365 7.38 7.17 16.89
C GLY A 365 6.84 6.62 15.59
N THR A 366 6.84 7.45 14.55
CA THR A 366 6.71 6.96 13.17
C THR A 366 7.84 5.99 12.80
N SER A 367 9.00 6.11 13.46
CA SER A 367 10.10 5.13 13.42
C SER A 367 9.72 3.72 13.88
N MET A 368 8.72 3.58 14.76
CA MET A 368 8.18 2.28 15.17
C MET A 368 7.00 1.86 14.28
N ALA A 369 6.31 2.79 13.62
CA ALA A 369 5.25 2.48 12.66
C ALA A 369 5.80 1.93 11.34
N ALA A 370 6.86 2.52 10.79
CA ALA A 370 7.52 2.08 9.56
C ALA A 370 7.90 0.58 9.55
N PRO A 371 8.55 0.01 10.58
CA PRO A 371 8.91 -1.41 10.59
C PRO A 371 7.71 -2.34 10.65
N HIS A 372 6.53 -1.88 11.12
CA HIS A 372 5.31 -2.67 10.98
C HIS A 372 4.93 -2.87 9.51
N VAL A 373 4.98 -1.80 8.72
CA VAL A 373 4.69 -1.86 7.28
C VAL A 373 5.78 -2.64 6.56
N ALA A 374 7.06 -2.49 6.91
CA ALA A 374 8.15 -3.26 6.33
C ALA A 374 8.01 -4.78 6.61
N GLY A 375 7.66 -5.16 7.85
CA GLY A 375 7.38 -6.55 8.20
C GLY A 375 6.20 -7.12 7.40
N VAL A 376 5.10 -6.39 7.28
CA VAL A 376 3.95 -6.85 6.46
C VAL A 376 4.29 -6.89 4.97
N ALA A 377 5.08 -5.94 4.45
CA ALA A 377 5.59 -5.97 3.09
C ALA A 377 6.43 -7.24 2.85
N ALA A 378 7.24 -7.67 3.82
CA ALA A 378 7.98 -8.92 3.74
C ALA A 378 7.04 -10.14 3.71
N LEU A 379 5.97 -10.16 4.50
CA LEU A 379 4.95 -11.23 4.44
C LEU A 379 4.23 -11.26 3.07
N ILE A 380 3.88 -10.10 2.50
CA ILE A 380 3.29 -10.00 1.16
C ILE A 380 4.25 -10.55 0.11
N LYS A 381 5.54 -10.17 0.19
CA LYS A 381 6.56 -10.62 -0.76
C LYS A 381 6.82 -12.12 -0.67
N ALA A 382 6.86 -12.68 0.54
CA ALA A 382 6.92 -14.13 0.78
C ALA A 382 5.69 -14.88 0.25
N SER A 383 4.55 -14.19 0.12
CA SER A 383 3.32 -14.73 -0.49
C SER A 383 3.35 -14.70 -2.03
N GLY A 384 4.47 -14.25 -2.62
CA GLY A 384 4.75 -14.32 -4.05
C GLY A 384 4.55 -13.03 -4.84
N VAL A 385 4.13 -11.92 -4.20
CA VAL A 385 4.04 -10.61 -4.87
C VAL A 385 5.43 -10.00 -4.94
N LYS A 386 5.97 -9.81 -6.14
CA LYS A 386 7.39 -9.43 -6.32
C LYS A 386 7.59 -7.93 -6.47
N GLU A 387 6.69 -7.28 -7.22
CA GLU A 387 6.87 -5.89 -7.64
C GLU A 387 6.50 -4.91 -6.50
N PRO A 388 7.32 -3.87 -6.25
CA PRO A 388 7.09 -2.93 -5.16
C PRO A 388 5.78 -2.15 -5.28
N ASP A 389 5.36 -1.81 -6.50
CA ASP A 389 4.09 -1.12 -6.75
C ASP A 389 2.88 -2.01 -6.44
N GLU A 390 2.98 -3.32 -6.70
CA GLU A 390 1.95 -4.27 -6.33
C GLU A 390 1.87 -4.45 -4.81
N ILE A 391 3.01 -4.47 -4.12
CA ILE A 391 3.06 -4.50 -2.65
C ILE A 391 2.34 -3.27 -2.06
N LEU A 392 2.66 -2.07 -2.55
CA LEU A 392 1.97 -0.84 -2.13
C LEU A 392 0.47 -0.92 -2.37
N LYS A 393 0.06 -1.42 -3.54
CA LYS A 393 -1.36 -1.61 -3.87
C LYS A 393 -2.04 -2.58 -2.91
N VAL A 394 -1.43 -3.73 -2.61
CA VAL A 394 -1.96 -4.71 -1.66
C VAL A 394 -2.09 -4.09 -0.27
N LEU A 395 -1.07 -3.37 0.20
CA LEU A 395 -1.09 -2.67 1.49
C LEU A 395 -2.26 -1.67 1.55
N LYS A 396 -2.43 -0.82 0.53
CA LYS A 396 -3.51 0.18 0.49
C LYS A 396 -4.90 -0.45 0.39
N GLN A 397 -5.06 -1.52 -0.40
CA GLN A 397 -6.36 -2.19 -0.60
C GLN A 397 -6.80 -3.02 0.60
N SER A 398 -5.84 -3.53 1.38
CA SER A 398 -6.11 -4.35 2.56
C SER A 398 -6.22 -3.54 3.85
N ALA A 399 -5.79 -2.28 3.83
CA ALA A 399 -5.88 -1.37 4.97
C ALA A 399 -7.33 -1.24 5.48
N ARG A 400 -7.48 -1.14 6.80
CA ARG A 400 -8.77 -0.82 7.43
C ARG A 400 -9.04 0.66 7.21
N VAL A 401 -9.93 0.94 6.26
CA VAL A 401 -10.29 2.30 5.86
C VAL A 401 -10.92 3.06 7.03
N ILE A 402 -10.43 4.26 7.27
CA ILE A 402 -11.01 5.22 8.22
C ILE A 402 -11.90 6.19 7.44
N GLN A 403 -13.15 6.32 7.88
CA GLN A 403 -14.08 7.27 7.28
C GLN A 403 -13.71 8.68 7.72
N ASP A 404 -13.94 9.66 6.84
CA ASP A 404 -13.76 11.09 7.13
C ASP A 404 -12.31 11.53 7.46
N ASP A 405 -11.32 11.01 6.73
CA ASP A 405 -9.92 11.46 6.81
C ASP A 405 -9.62 12.65 5.88
N GLY A 406 -10.24 13.80 6.16
CA GLY A 406 -10.15 14.98 5.29
C GLY A 406 -8.76 15.60 5.16
N LEU A 407 -7.84 15.31 6.08
CA LEU A 407 -6.47 15.85 6.11
C LEU A 407 -5.38 14.79 5.85
N ASN A 408 -5.78 13.57 5.49
CA ASN A 408 -4.87 12.44 5.23
C ASN A 408 -3.96 12.10 6.43
N TYR A 409 -4.56 11.92 7.60
CA TYR A 409 -3.92 11.43 8.81
C TYR A 409 -3.51 9.96 8.71
N TYR A 410 -4.29 9.15 8.00
CA TYR A 410 -4.19 7.70 8.00
C TYR A 410 -3.79 7.10 6.66
N GLY A 411 -3.65 7.92 5.60
CA GLY A 411 -3.37 7.41 4.26
C GLY A 411 -4.54 6.57 3.75
N ALA A 412 -4.25 5.36 3.27
CA ALA A 412 -5.29 4.38 2.92
C ALA A 412 -6.04 3.79 4.14
N GLY A 413 -5.58 4.04 5.36
CA GLY A 413 -6.15 3.51 6.60
C GLY A 413 -5.13 2.78 7.47
N HIS A 414 -5.60 2.01 8.45
CA HIS A 414 -4.71 1.26 9.33
C HIS A 414 -4.23 -0.04 8.67
N LEU A 415 -2.94 -0.32 8.83
CA LEU A 415 -2.30 -1.55 8.38
C LEU A 415 -3.04 -2.81 8.88
N ASN A 416 -3.23 -3.77 7.99
CA ASN A 416 -3.88 -5.05 8.28
C ASN A 416 -3.12 -6.20 7.62
N ALA A 417 -2.30 -6.90 8.40
CA ALA A 417 -1.43 -7.98 7.93
C ALA A 417 -2.22 -9.17 7.39
N GLU A 418 -3.27 -9.61 8.10
CA GLU A 418 -4.10 -10.74 7.68
C GLU A 418 -4.77 -10.48 6.32
N ALA A 419 -5.40 -9.30 6.17
CA ALA A 419 -6.05 -8.94 4.93
C ALA A 419 -5.04 -8.77 3.78
N ALA A 420 -3.86 -8.22 4.06
CA ALA A 420 -2.80 -8.03 3.08
C ALA A 420 -2.28 -9.36 2.52
N VAL A 421 -1.92 -10.29 3.41
CA VAL A 421 -1.44 -11.62 3.01
C VAL A 421 -2.54 -12.42 2.31
N LYS A 422 -3.78 -12.39 2.82
CA LYS A 422 -4.91 -13.02 2.12
C LYS A 422 -5.07 -12.46 0.71
N LEU A 423 -5.00 -11.14 0.53
CA LEU A 423 -5.13 -10.51 -0.78
C LEU A 423 -3.98 -10.89 -1.72
N ALA A 424 -2.75 -10.91 -1.21
CA ALA A 424 -1.54 -11.29 -1.96
C ALA A 424 -1.64 -12.72 -2.55
N ILE A 425 -2.10 -13.67 -1.74
CA ILE A 425 -2.22 -15.08 -2.14
C ILE A 425 -3.40 -15.28 -3.11
N THR A 426 -4.48 -14.51 -2.95
CA THR A 426 -5.74 -14.63 -3.71
C THR A 426 -5.59 -14.40 -5.23
N GLY A 427 -4.48 -13.84 -5.72
CA GLY A 427 -4.16 -13.67 -7.14
C GLY A 427 -3.28 -14.76 -7.77
N GLN A 428 -2.73 -15.70 -6.98
CA GLN A 428 -1.72 -16.65 -7.45
C GLN A 428 -2.29 -18.04 -7.76
N ILE A 429 -1.69 -18.73 -8.74
CA ILE A 429 -1.86 -20.18 -8.88
C ILE A 429 -0.83 -20.83 -7.96
N SER A 430 -1.23 -21.10 -6.72
CA SER A 430 -0.42 -21.92 -5.81
C SER A 430 -1.20 -23.17 -5.37
N PHE A 431 -0.47 -24.21 -4.96
CA PHE A 431 -1.08 -25.40 -4.38
C PHE A 431 -1.91 -25.06 -3.13
N GLN A 432 -1.45 -24.08 -2.34
CA GLN A 432 -2.17 -23.58 -1.17
C GLN A 432 -3.46 -22.85 -1.56
N ASP A 433 -3.46 -22.08 -2.66
CA ASP A 433 -4.66 -21.45 -3.22
C ASP A 433 -5.69 -22.44 -3.70
N PHE A 434 -5.22 -23.48 -4.39
CA PHE A 434 -6.08 -24.56 -4.86
C PHE A 434 -6.74 -25.29 -3.67
N PHE A 435 -5.98 -25.63 -2.63
CA PHE A 435 -6.53 -26.29 -1.44
C PHE A 435 -7.47 -25.39 -0.64
N ARG A 436 -7.15 -24.09 -0.51
CA ARG A 436 -8.05 -23.10 0.10
C ARG A 436 -9.34 -22.99 -0.68
N TRP A 437 -9.28 -22.87 -2.00
CA TRP A 437 -10.46 -22.83 -2.86
C TRP A 437 -11.27 -24.14 -2.77
N LEU A 438 -10.62 -25.31 -2.73
CA LEU A 438 -11.28 -26.60 -2.50
C LEU A 438 -12.05 -26.61 -1.17
N ARG A 439 -11.41 -26.15 -0.09
CA ARG A 439 -12.02 -26.05 1.24
C ARG A 439 -13.24 -25.14 1.22
N ASP A 440 -13.05 -23.92 0.73
CA ASP A 440 -14.03 -22.85 0.83
C ASP A 440 -15.26 -23.13 -0.07
N ASN A 441 -15.10 -23.93 -1.12
CA ASN A 441 -16.19 -24.41 -1.99
C ASN A 441 -16.72 -25.81 -1.61
N GLY A 442 -16.29 -26.38 -0.48
CA GLY A 442 -16.83 -27.62 0.07
C GLY A 442 -16.36 -28.91 -0.63
N TYR A 443 -15.38 -28.83 -1.53
CA TYR A 443 -14.84 -29.97 -2.28
C TYR A 443 -13.91 -30.87 -1.44
N ILE A 444 -13.63 -30.54 -0.19
CA ILE A 444 -12.87 -31.41 0.74
C ILE A 444 -13.76 -32.52 1.34
N ASN A 445 -15.09 -32.40 1.24
CA ASN A 445 -15.99 -33.40 1.80
C ASN A 445 -15.83 -34.75 1.06
N PRO A 446 -15.50 -35.85 1.78
CA PRO A 446 -15.37 -37.18 1.17
C PRO A 446 -16.65 -37.65 0.45
N GLY A 447 -17.82 -37.26 0.95
CA GLY A 447 -19.11 -37.58 0.32
C GLY A 447 -19.22 -37.05 -1.12
N PHE A 448 -18.65 -35.87 -1.40
CA PHE A 448 -18.65 -35.29 -2.75
C PHE A 448 -17.90 -36.18 -3.75
N TRP A 449 -16.82 -36.84 -3.34
CA TRP A 449 -16.00 -37.68 -4.23
C TRP A 449 -16.50 -39.12 -4.32
N ILE A 450 -17.23 -39.59 -3.31
CA ILE A 450 -17.71 -40.98 -3.21
C ILE A 450 -19.11 -41.14 -3.82
N ASP A 451 -19.92 -40.08 -3.83
CA ASP A 451 -21.25 -40.11 -4.47
C ASP A 451 -21.13 -40.29 -5.99
N GLY A 452 -21.66 -41.40 -6.53
CA GLY A 452 -21.67 -41.69 -7.97
C GLY A 452 -20.60 -42.66 -8.49
N GLY A 453 -19.77 -43.23 -7.60
CA GLY A 453 -18.83 -44.30 -7.93
C GLY A 453 -17.61 -43.88 -8.77
N VAL A 454 -16.70 -44.82 -9.03
CA VAL A 454 -15.37 -44.58 -9.67
C VAL A 454 -15.49 -43.91 -11.05
N VAL A 455 -16.59 -44.15 -11.77
CA VAL A 455 -16.82 -43.60 -13.12
C VAL A 455 -17.09 -42.09 -13.07
N ALA A 456 -17.65 -41.56 -11.97
CA ALA A 456 -17.91 -40.14 -11.78
C ALA A 456 -16.68 -39.35 -11.27
N LEU A 457 -15.61 -40.05 -10.87
CA LEU A 457 -14.42 -39.42 -10.28
C LEU A 457 -13.68 -38.54 -11.29
N LEU A 458 -13.38 -39.07 -12.48
CA LEU A 458 -12.60 -38.35 -13.50
C LEU A 458 -13.34 -37.08 -14.01
N PRO A 459 -14.66 -37.12 -14.33
CA PRO A 459 -15.40 -35.91 -14.67
C PRO A 459 -15.46 -34.89 -13.53
N LYS A 460 -15.58 -35.33 -12.27
CA LYS A 460 -15.56 -34.43 -11.11
C LYS A 460 -14.20 -33.76 -10.93
N VAL A 461 -13.10 -34.50 -11.10
CA VAL A 461 -11.74 -33.93 -11.07
C VAL A 461 -11.59 -32.87 -12.15
N LEU A 462 -11.98 -33.16 -13.39
CA LEU A 462 -11.90 -32.21 -14.50
C LEU A 462 -12.80 -30.98 -14.29
N MET A 463 -14.00 -31.17 -13.74
CA MET A 463 -14.91 -30.08 -13.40
C MET A 463 -14.32 -29.17 -12.32
N VAL A 464 -13.80 -29.73 -11.22
CA VAL A 464 -13.20 -28.99 -10.10
C VAL A 464 -11.96 -28.21 -10.57
N LEU A 465 -11.09 -28.84 -11.36
CA LEU A 465 -9.93 -28.18 -11.97
C LEU A 465 -10.34 -27.08 -12.96
N GLY A 466 -11.32 -27.35 -13.82
CA GLY A 466 -11.85 -26.39 -14.79
C GLY A 466 -12.51 -25.20 -14.12
N SER A 467 -13.28 -25.41 -13.03
CA SER A 467 -13.88 -24.35 -12.24
C SER A 467 -12.84 -23.51 -11.50
N TYR A 468 -11.77 -24.12 -10.98
CA TYR A 468 -10.66 -23.37 -10.39
C TYR A 468 -9.94 -22.51 -11.43
N LEU A 469 -9.59 -23.09 -12.59
CA LEU A 469 -8.93 -22.37 -13.69
C LEU A 469 -9.81 -21.25 -14.25
N LEU A 470 -11.12 -21.47 -14.38
CA LEU A 470 -12.06 -20.45 -14.82
C LEU A 470 -12.22 -19.33 -13.78
N ALA A 471 -12.35 -19.67 -12.49
CA ALA A 471 -12.43 -18.68 -11.42
C ALA A 471 -11.15 -17.84 -11.33
N TRP A 472 -9.98 -18.48 -11.50
CA TRP A 472 -8.70 -17.79 -11.59
C TRP A 472 -8.65 -16.87 -12.82
N PHE A 473 -9.00 -17.38 -14.01
CA PHE A 473 -9.00 -16.61 -15.26
C PHE A 473 -9.91 -15.38 -15.17
N LEU A 474 -11.12 -15.55 -14.62
CA LEU A 474 -12.05 -14.44 -14.40
C LEU A 474 -11.48 -13.43 -13.39
N ARG A 475 -10.83 -13.88 -12.32
CA ARG A 475 -10.20 -12.99 -11.33
C ARG A 475 -9.04 -12.18 -11.91
N VAL A 476 -8.21 -12.79 -12.77
CA VAL A 476 -7.01 -12.15 -13.33
C VAL A 476 -7.35 -11.20 -14.47
N TYR A 477 -8.21 -11.61 -15.40
CA TYR A 477 -8.47 -10.86 -16.64
C TYR A 477 -9.75 -10.02 -16.59
N PHE A 478 -10.63 -10.26 -15.61
CA PHE A 478 -11.87 -9.50 -15.41
C PHE A 478 -12.01 -9.04 -13.95
N PRO A 479 -11.16 -8.10 -13.46
CA PRO A 479 -11.18 -7.62 -12.07
C PRO A 479 -12.38 -6.69 -11.78
N PHE A 480 -13.54 -6.93 -12.40
CA PHE A 480 -14.78 -6.30 -11.99
C PHE A 480 -15.17 -6.90 -10.66
N THR A 481 -15.07 -6.11 -9.58
CA THR A 481 -15.85 -6.38 -8.38
C THR A 481 -17.31 -6.34 -8.83
N TRP A 482 -17.95 -7.51 -8.95
CA TRP A 482 -19.36 -7.63 -9.31
C TRP A 482 -20.19 -7.06 -8.16
N SER A 483 -20.19 -5.74 -8.05
CA SER A 483 -21.01 -5.01 -7.12
C SER A 483 -22.38 -4.85 -7.77
N TRP A 484 -23.41 -5.34 -7.08
CA TRP A 484 -24.82 -5.21 -7.45
C TRP A 484 -25.30 -3.75 -7.30
N SER A 485 -24.59 -2.85 -7.97
CA SER A 485 -24.78 -1.41 -7.98
C SER A 485 -25.85 -1.00 -8.99
N LEU A 486 -26.29 0.25 -8.89
CA LEU A 486 -27.18 0.86 -9.89
C LEU A 486 -26.64 0.75 -11.31
N ALA A 487 -25.31 0.89 -11.50
CA ALA A 487 -24.67 0.74 -12.80
C ALA A 487 -24.77 -0.70 -13.34
N SER A 488 -24.52 -1.71 -12.50
CA SER A 488 -24.64 -3.13 -12.92
C SER A 488 -26.07 -3.50 -13.33
N GLY A 489 -27.07 -2.99 -12.60
CA GLY A 489 -28.48 -3.14 -12.97
C GLY A 489 -28.79 -2.42 -14.28
N LEU A 490 -28.32 -1.18 -14.43
CA LEU A 490 -28.54 -0.38 -15.66
C LEU A 490 -28.01 -1.11 -16.90
N ILE A 491 -26.82 -1.71 -16.82
CA ILE A 491 -26.22 -2.48 -17.92
C ILE A 491 -27.05 -3.74 -18.22
N ALA A 492 -27.38 -4.53 -17.19
CA ALA A 492 -28.20 -5.74 -17.35
C ALA A 492 -29.59 -5.45 -17.96
N GLY A 493 -30.22 -4.36 -17.52
CA GLY A 493 -31.53 -3.95 -18.03
C GLY A 493 -31.51 -3.35 -19.44
N SER A 494 -30.42 -2.70 -19.83
CA SER A 494 -30.37 -1.93 -21.10
C SER A 494 -29.79 -2.70 -22.28
N SER A 495 -28.66 -3.40 -22.08
CA SER A 495 -27.86 -3.94 -23.19
C SER A 495 -27.26 -5.32 -22.92
N GLY A 496 -27.35 -5.81 -21.68
CA GLY A 496 -26.63 -7.03 -21.28
C GLY A 496 -25.12 -6.86 -21.47
N LEU A 497 -24.37 -7.97 -21.46
CA LEU A 497 -22.94 -7.96 -21.82
C LEU A 497 -22.78 -8.02 -23.34
N PHE A 498 -23.20 -6.96 -24.03
CA PHE A 498 -23.39 -6.94 -25.50
C PHE A 498 -22.19 -7.46 -26.32
N PHE A 499 -20.95 -7.28 -25.83
CA PHE A 499 -19.73 -7.76 -26.49
C PHE A 499 -19.60 -9.30 -26.50
N LEU A 500 -20.30 -10.02 -25.60
CA LEU A 500 -20.34 -11.48 -25.60
C LEU A 500 -21.13 -12.05 -26.78
N LYS A 501 -22.07 -11.31 -27.37
CA LYS A 501 -22.82 -11.75 -28.57
C LYS A 501 -21.88 -11.98 -29.77
N GLY A 502 -20.72 -11.32 -29.82
CA GLY A 502 -19.74 -11.42 -30.89
C GLY A 502 -18.68 -12.51 -30.71
N ILE A 503 -18.67 -13.20 -29.57
CA ILE A 503 -17.68 -14.25 -29.28
C ILE A 503 -18.18 -15.57 -29.87
N TYR A 504 -17.49 -16.07 -30.90
CA TYR A 504 -17.75 -17.39 -31.47
C TYR A 504 -16.65 -18.37 -31.06
N ILE A 505 -17.00 -19.33 -30.22
CA ILE A 505 -16.12 -20.44 -29.84
C ILE A 505 -16.56 -21.70 -30.58
N PHE A 506 -15.65 -22.26 -31.38
CA PHE A 506 -15.89 -23.47 -32.16
C PHE A 506 -16.24 -24.64 -31.21
N ASP A 507 -17.23 -25.46 -31.58
CA ASP A 507 -17.72 -26.64 -30.83
C ASP A 507 -18.45 -26.40 -29.48
N LEU A 508 -18.77 -25.14 -29.10
CA LEU A 508 -19.63 -24.86 -27.94
C LEU A 508 -21.04 -24.35 -28.32
N PRO A 509 -22.08 -24.66 -27.52
CA PRO A 509 -23.39 -24.04 -27.69
C PRO A 509 -23.29 -22.52 -27.53
N GLN A 510 -23.78 -21.77 -28.51
CA GLN A 510 -23.66 -20.29 -28.54
C GLN A 510 -24.76 -19.59 -27.71
N TRP A 511 -25.82 -20.31 -27.34
CA TRP A 511 -26.96 -19.75 -26.64
C TRP A 511 -26.62 -19.12 -25.26
N PRO A 512 -25.66 -19.62 -24.44
CA PRO A 512 -25.32 -18.99 -23.16
C PRO A 512 -24.70 -17.60 -23.34
N PHE A 513 -23.83 -17.44 -24.35
CA PHE A 513 -23.22 -16.15 -24.68
C PHE A 513 -24.25 -15.16 -25.24
N ARG A 514 -25.23 -15.66 -26.01
CA ARG A 514 -26.37 -14.85 -26.46
C ARG A 514 -27.25 -14.43 -25.29
N VAL A 515 -27.55 -15.32 -24.35
CA VAL A 515 -28.36 -15.00 -23.15
C VAL A 515 -27.66 -13.96 -22.27
N LEU A 516 -26.37 -14.13 -21.99
CA LEU A 516 -25.59 -13.17 -21.19
C LEU A 516 -25.40 -11.82 -21.89
N GLY A 517 -25.39 -11.83 -23.21
CA GLY A 517 -25.23 -10.63 -24.03
C GLY A 517 -26.54 -9.88 -24.32
N SER A 518 -27.70 -10.44 -23.98
CA SER A 518 -29.02 -9.84 -24.25
C SER A 518 -29.51 -9.01 -23.07
N SER A 519 -30.18 -7.90 -23.35
CA SER A 519 -30.88 -7.12 -22.33
C SER A 519 -32.09 -7.89 -21.78
N ILE A 520 -32.58 -7.53 -20.59
CA ILE A 520 -33.76 -8.20 -20.00
C ILE A 520 -34.96 -8.25 -20.97
N PRO A 521 -35.31 -7.17 -21.71
CA PRO A 521 -36.39 -7.23 -22.71
C PRO A 521 -36.11 -8.21 -23.86
N GLU A 522 -34.86 -8.39 -24.26
CA GLU A 522 -34.41 -9.27 -25.35
C GLU A 522 -34.25 -10.75 -24.93
N LEU A 523 -34.36 -11.07 -23.64
CA LEU A 523 -34.25 -12.46 -23.17
C LEU A 523 -35.35 -13.34 -23.77
N GLY A 524 -36.56 -12.81 -23.96
CA GLY A 524 -37.65 -13.52 -24.63
C GLY A 524 -37.27 -13.94 -26.05
N ASN A 525 -36.67 -13.02 -26.79
CA ASN A 525 -36.21 -13.17 -28.18
C ASN A 525 -35.13 -14.26 -28.27
N THR A 526 -34.20 -14.23 -27.32
CA THR A 526 -33.06 -15.16 -27.25
C THR A 526 -33.49 -16.59 -26.90
N LEU A 527 -34.49 -16.74 -26.03
CA LEU A 527 -35.01 -18.05 -25.61
C LEU A 527 -35.96 -18.67 -26.64
N GLN A 528 -36.71 -17.85 -27.38
CA GLN A 528 -37.72 -18.30 -28.35
C GLN A 528 -37.19 -18.33 -29.79
N GLY A 529 -36.02 -17.74 -30.04
CA GLY A 529 -35.39 -17.69 -31.37
C GLY A 529 -36.09 -16.75 -32.35
N THR A 530 -36.73 -15.70 -31.85
CA THR A 530 -37.49 -14.71 -32.65
C THR A 530 -36.86 -13.33 -32.52
N ASP A 531 -36.94 -12.50 -33.56
CA ASP A 531 -36.38 -11.13 -33.52
C ASP A 531 -37.32 -10.14 -32.79
N ALA A 532 -38.63 -10.39 -32.80
CA ALA A 532 -39.63 -9.53 -32.15
C ALA A 532 -39.65 -9.66 -30.62
N PHE A 533 -39.82 -8.52 -29.93
CA PHE A 533 -39.93 -8.47 -28.47
C PHE A 533 -41.09 -9.31 -27.94
N ASN A 534 -40.83 -10.11 -26.90
CA ASN A 534 -41.90 -10.79 -26.16
C ASN A 534 -42.64 -9.77 -25.25
N PRO A 535 -43.99 -9.61 -25.37
CA PRO A 535 -44.75 -8.62 -24.59
C PRO A 535 -44.58 -8.73 -23.07
N LEU A 536 -44.30 -9.92 -22.54
CA LEU A 536 -44.06 -10.12 -21.11
C LEU A 536 -42.73 -9.49 -20.68
N PHE A 537 -41.66 -9.76 -21.44
CA PHE A 537 -40.31 -9.27 -21.16
C PHE A 537 -40.15 -7.77 -21.51
N ALA A 538 -40.88 -7.30 -22.51
CA ALA A 538 -40.95 -5.89 -22.90
C ALA A 538 -42.01 -5.09 -22.12
N SER A 539 -42.35 -5.53 -20.90
CA SER A 539 -43.31 -4.85 -20.02
C SER A 539 -42.71 -4.49 -18.67
N VAL A 540 -43.42 -3.62 -17.95
CA VAL A 540 -43.08 -3.24 -16.57
C VAL A 540 -43.25 -4.39 -15.55
N LEU A 541 -43.82 -5.54 -15.92
CA LEU A 541 -44.13 -6.63 -15.00
C LEU A 541 -42.89 -7.24 -14.34
N ILE A 542 -41.81 -7.45 -15.10
CA ILE A 542 -40.53 -7.96 -14.57
C ILE A 542 -39.92 -6.94 -13.59
N PRO A 543 -39.80 -5.63 -13.95
CA PRO A 543 -39.43 -4.59 -13.01
C PRO A 543 -40.28 -4.55 -11.73
N ILE A 544 -41.61 -4.69 -11.81
CA ILE A 544 -42.49 -4.72 -10.63
C ILE A 544 -42.12 -5.88 -9.71
N ALA A 545 -41.94 -7.08 -10.26
CA ALA A 545 -41.55 -8.25 -9.48
C ALA A 545 -40.16 -8.08 -8.85
N LEU A 546 -39.18 -7.58 -9.62
CA LEU A 546 -37.81 -7.35 -9.14
C LEU A 546 -37.76 -6.30 -8.03
N VAL A 547 -38.46 -5.17 -8.21
CA VAL A 547 -38.54 -4.12 -7.20
C VAL A 547 -39.26 -4.64 -5.96
N ALA A 548 -40.42 -5.30 -6.10
CA ALA A 548 -41.16 -5.83 -4.96
C ALA A 548 -40.35 -6.84 -4.13
N LEU A 549 -39.53 -7.67 -4.77
CA LEU A 549 -38.71 -8.69 -4.10
C LEU A 549 -37.45 -8.10 -3.45
N LEU A 550 -36.83 -7.09 -4.07
CA LEU A 550 -35.49 -6.61 -3.71
C LEU A 550 -35.46 -5.24 -3.01
N LEU A 551 -36.57 -4.51 -2.94
CA LEU A 551 -36.63 -3.17 -2.32
C LEU A 551 -36.18 -3.20 -0.84
N GLY A 552 -36.52 -4.27 -0.12
CA GLY A 552 -36.16 -4.45 1.29
C GLY A 552 -34.69 -4.84 1.53
N HIS A 553 -33.90 -5.09 0.48
CA HIS A 553 -32.54 -5.59 0.62
C HIS A 553 -31.50 -4.44 0.43
N PRO A 554 -30.61 -4.16 1.40
CA PRO A 554 -29.73 -2.97 1.38
C PRO A 554 -28.81 -2.85 0.16
N ARG A 555 -28.38 -3.99 -0.39
CA ARG A 555 -27.48 -4.07 -1.56
C ARG A 555 -28.24 -4.28 -2.88
N TRP A 556 -29.26 -5.14 -2.90
CA TRP A 556 -29.94 -5.54 -4.13
C TRP A 556 -31.00 -4.54 -4.61
N LYS A 557 -31.46 -3.62 -3.75
CA LYS A 557 -32.37 -2.53 -4.15
C LYS A 557 -31.81 -1.71 -5.31
N TRP A 558 -30.50 -1.43 -5.29
CA TRP A 558 -29.84 -0.63 -6.32
C TRP A 558 -29.74 -1.34 -7.66
N PHE A 559 -29.50 -2.65 -7.63
CA PHE A 559 -29.57 -3.47 -8.82
C PHE A 559 -30.98 -3.51 -9.43
N ALA A 560 -32.03 -3.62 -8.62
CA ALA A 560 -33.42 -3.61 -9.09
C ALA A 560 -33.82 -2.25 -9.69
N ILE A 561 -33.46 -1.15 -9.03
CA ILE A 561 -33.68 0.22 -9.53
C ILE A 561 -32.90 0.44 -10.84
N GLY A 562 -31.62 0.05 -10.87
CA GLY A 562 -30.78 0.12 -12.06
C GLY A 562 -31.34 -0.67 -13.24
N SER A 563 -31.75 -1.93 -13.00
CA SER A 563 -32.35 -2.80 -14.03
C SER A 563 -33.65 -2.21 -14.58
N THR A 564 -34.47 -1.62 -13.71
CA THR A 564 -35.71 -0.94 -14.10
C THR A 564 -35.44 0.27 -15.01
N LEU A 565 -34.43 1.09 -14.69
CA LEU A 565 -34.01 2.21 -15.54
C LEU A 565 -33.40 1.73 -16.85
N GLY A 566 -32.63 0.64 -16.83
CA GLY A 566 -32.04 0.05 -18.03
C GLY A 566 -33.10 -0.46 -19.00
N ILE A 567 -34.12 -1.14 -18.47
CA ILE A 567 -35.29 -1.59 -19.25
C ILE A 567 -36.04 -0.39 -19.83
N ALA A 568 -36.27 0.67 -19.05
CA ALA A 568 -36.92 1.88 -19.54
C ALA A 568 -36.18 2.50 -20.73
N ALA A 569 -34.84 2.57 -20.66
CA ALA A 569 -34.00 3.05 -21.74
C ALA A 569 -34.07 2.14 -22.99
N CYS A 570 -33.96 0.82 -22.80
CA CYS A 570 -34.05 -0.17 -23.88
C CYS A 570 -35.38 -0.05 -24.65
N LEU A 571 -36.50 -0.02 -23.93
CA LEU A 571 -37.83 0.08 -24.55
C LEU A 571 -38.05 1.43 -25.25
N ALA A 572 -37.56 2.53 -24.67
CA ALA A 572 -37.67 3.85 -25.28
C ALA A 572 -36.88 3.97 -26.59
N VAL A 573 -35.66 3.42 -26.63
CA VAL A 573 -34.85 3.38 -27.85
C VAL A 573 -35.49 2.45 -28.89
N SER A 574 -35.94 1.27 -28.48
CA SER A 574 -36.57 0.29 -29.37
C SER A 574 -37.86 0.83 -30.00
N ALA A 575 -38.67 1.58 -29.25
CA ALA A 575 -39.88 2.22 -29.77
C ALA A 575 -39.61 3.18 -30.96
N VAL A 576 -38.39 3.71 -31.07
CA VAL A 576 -37.97 4.61 -32.14
C VAL A 576 -37.35 3.84 -33.31
N TYR A 577 -36.44 2.91 -33.02
CA TYR A 577 -35.59 2.28 -34.04
C TYR A 577 -36.11 0.92 -34.53
N ASP A 578 -36.67 0.10 -33.64
CA ASP A 578 -37.17 -1.24 -33.97
C ASP A 578 -38.32 -1.64 -33.02
N PRO A 579 -39.56 -1.25 -33.36
CA PRO A 579 -40.70 -1.38 -32.45
C PRO A 579 -41.41 -2.73 -32.58
N GLU A 580 -40.77 -3.75 -33.12
CA GLU A 580 -41.44 -5.03 -33.37
C GLU A 580 -41.74 -5.77 -32.06
N VAL A 581 -43.02 -5.97 -31.78
CA VAL A 581 -43.50 -6.69 -30.60
C VAL A 581 -44.41 -7.83 -31.06
N TRP A 582 -44.16 -9.03 -30.52
CA TRP A 582 -44.93 -10.21 -30.86
C TRP A 582 -46.43 -10.00 -30.60
N GLY A 583 -47.25 -10.27 -31.62
CA GLY A 583 -48.71 -10.07 -31.59
C GLY A 583 -49.18 -8.62 -31.85
N LEU A 584 -48.29 -7.62 -31.78
CA LEU A 584 -48.61 -6.21 -32.06
C LEU A 584 -47.96 -5.70 -33.37
N GLY A 585 -47.02 -6.46 -33.94
CA GLY A 585 -46.27 -6.11 -35.15
C GLY A 585 -45.30 -4.95 -34.90
N ASN A 586 -45.00 -4.17 -35.94
CA ASN A 586 -44.08 -3.02 -35.90
C ASN A 586 -44.80 -1.66 -36.06
N GLY A 587 -46.13 -1.67 -36.00
CA GLY A 587 -46.97 -0.49 -36.20
C GLY A 587 -47.06 0.43 -34.98
N ASN A 588 -47.89 1.47 -35.09
CA ASN A 588 -48.07 2.48 -34.03
C ASN A 588 -48.51 1.89 -32.68
N LEU A 589 -49.24 0.76 -32.69
CA LEU A 589 -49.66 0.07 -31.48
C LEU A 589 -48.47 -0.53 -30.70
N ALA A 590 -47.51 -1.12 -31.39
CA ALA A 590 -46.30 -1.67 -30.76
C ALA A 590 -45.38 -0.56 -30.24
N ARG A 591 -45.24 0.54 -31.00
CA ARG A 591 -44.56 1.76 -30.53
C ARG A 591 -45.20 2.32 -29.26
N LEU A 592 -46.53 2.46 -29.26
CA LEU A 592 -47.27 2.95 -28.10
C LEU A 592 -47.09 2.02 -26.90
N PHE A 593 -47.16 0.70 -27.11
CA PHE A 593 -46.94 -0.29 -26.07
C PHE A 593 -45.55 -0.15 -25.42
N LEU A 594 -44.49 -0.02 -26.22
CA LEU A 594 -43.12 0.14 -25.73
C LEU A 594 -42.93 1.48 -24.99
N ILE A 595 -43.47 2.58 -25.52
CA ILE A 595 -43.41 3.91 -24.88
C ILE A 595 -44.14 3.89 -23.53
N VAL A 596 -45.35 3.33 -23.48
CA VAL A 596 -46.13 3.24 -22.24
C VAL A 596 -45.37 2.42 -21.19
N ASN A 597 -44.83 1.26 -21.56
CA ASN A 597 -44.06 0.45 -20.62
C ASN A 597 -42.73 1.11 -20.21
N ALA A 598 -42.05 1.83 -21.10
CA ALA A 598 -40.87 2.62 -20.75
C ALA A 598 -41.18 3.69 -19.68
N LEU A 599 -42.30 4.41 -19.85
CA LEU A 599 -42.76 5.43 -18.90
C LEU A 599 -43.19 4.80 -17.57
N LEU A 600 -43.84 3.64 -17.59
CA LEU A 600 -44.21 2.90 -16.39
C LEU A 600 -42.97 2.41 -15.62
N CYS A 601 -41.95 1.89 -16.30
CA CYS A 601 -40.67 1.50 -15.69
C CYS A 601 -39.97 2.72 -15.06
N TYR A 602 -39.93 3.85 -15.77
CA TYR A 602 -39.36 5.10 -15.23
C TYR A 602 -40.12 5.60 -14.00
N GLY A 603 -41.46 5.54 -14.04
CA GLY A 603 -42.33 5.87 -12.90
C GLY A 603 -42.08 4.95 -11.70
N LEU A 604 -41.92 3.65 -11.92
CA LEU A 604 -41.61 2.66 -10.89
C LEU A 604 -40.25 2.91 -10.24
N ALA A 605 -39.20 3.16 -11.03
CA ALA A 605 -37.88 3.49 -10.49
C ALA A 605 -37.93 4.76 -9.64
N ARG A 606 -38.69 5.78 -10.07
CA ARG A 606 -38.88 7.03 -9.32
C ARG A 606 -39.64 6.83 -8.01
N LEU A 607 -40.61 5.92 -7.96
CA LEU A 607 -41.33 5.55 -6.75
C LEU A 607 -40.41 4.81 -5.77
N ALA A 608 -39.62 3.84 -6.25
CA ALA A 608 -38.66 3.10 -5.45
C ALA A 608 -37.56 4.01 -4.84
N LEU A 609 -37.24 5.14 -5.47
CA LEU A 609 -36.32 6.15 -4.95
C LEU A 609 -36.93 7.08 -3.88
N LYS A 610 -38.28 7.19 -3.81
CA LYS A 610 -38.97 8.11 -2.88
C LYS A 610 -39.15 7.57 -1.47
N ASP A 611 -39.11 6.25 -1.26
CA ASP A 611 -39.30 5.64 0.06
C ASP A 611 -38.18 5.95 1.08
N GLU A 612 -37.10 6.65 0.68
CA GLU A 612 -36.06 7.11 1.60
C GLU A 612 -36.37 8.45 2.29
N SER A 613 -37.44 9.17 1.90
CA SER A 613 -37.75 10.47 2.53
C SER A 613 -38.60 10.38 3.80
N LYS A 614 -38.78 9.18 4.38
CA LYS A 614 -39.38 9.00 5.70
C LYS A 614 -38.34 8.39 6.64
N PRO A 615 -37.80 9.16 7.61
CA PRO A 615 -37.00 8.57 8.68
C PRO A 615 -37.88 7.63 9.50
N ALA A 616 -37.40 6.41 9.73
CA ALA A 616 -37.91 5.51 10.76
C ALA A 616 -37.08 5.69 12.04
#